data_AF-A0A1C6KI09-F1
#
_entry.id   AF-A0A1C6KI09-F1
#
_cell.length_a   1.000
_cell.length_b   1.000
_cell.length_c   1.000
_cell.angle_alpha   90.00
_cell.angle_beta   90.00
_cell.angle_gamma   90.00
#
_symmetry.space_group_name_H-M   'P 1'
#
loop_
_entity.id
_entity.type
_entity.pdbx_description
1 polymer ?
#
loop_
_entity_poly.entity_id
_entity_poly.type
_entity_poly.pdbx_seq_one_letter_code
_entity_poly.pdbx_strand_id
1 'polypeptide(L)'
;MVTSLHDLKRYAGGSEVELPGFLSEEPLIVKLRRPSLLHLAESGGIPNPLLSTAAELFKNGTSNAMKNGEGLAEMGKIMHCIAKSALVEPTYEEFEEAGLNLTDTQLMYIYNYVQTGIDSLRIFRQEQGSAENHKSGGNAAQKPESNHEDQR
;
A
#
# COMPACT_ATOMS: atom_id res chain seq x y z
N MET A 1 4.92 16.19 -30.67
CA MET A 1 5.95 16.36 -29.62
C MET A 1 6.38 14.98 -29.18
N VAL A 2 7.67 14.73 -29.02
CA VAL A 2 8.22 13.43 -28.58
C VAL A 2 8.91 13.61 -27.24
N THR A 3 8.79 12.62 -26.36
CA THR A 3 9.45 12.62 -25.06
C THR A 3 10.97 12.60 -25.24
N SER A 4 11.70 13.44 -24.53
CA SER A 4 13.16 13.50 -24.64
C SER A 4 13.81 12.38 -23.83
N LEU A 5 15.04 11.99 -24.20
CA LEU A 5 15.83 11.03 -23.41
C LEU A 5 16.11 11.54 -21.99
N HIS A 6 16.22 12.85 -21.81
CA HIS A 6 16.37 13.46 -20.49
C HIS A 6 15.15 13.20 -19.61
N ASP A 7 13.93 13.36 -20.17
CA ASP A 7 12.68 13.07 -19.45
C ASP A 7 12.56 11.58 -19.13
N LEU A 8 12.98 10.69 -20.05
CA LEU A 8 12.98 9.24 -19.81
C LEU A 8 13.89 8.84 -18.64
N LYS A 9 15.07 9.45 -18.51
CA LYS A 9 15.97 9.23 -17.37
C LYS A 9 15.35 9.69 -16.05
N ARG A 10 14.57 10.78 -16.08
CA ARG A 10 13.82 11.24 -14.92
C ARG A 10 12.77 10.21 -14.48
N TYR A 11 12.07 9.58 -15.41
CA TYR A 11 11.12 8.50 -15.09
C TYR A 11 11.80 7.26 -14.51
N ALA A 12 13.03 6.95 -14.94
CA ALA A 12 13.79 5.83 -14.40
C ALA A 12 14.17 6.03 -12.91
N GLY A 13 14.36 7.29 -12.48
CA GLY A 13 14.63 7.64 -11.08
C GLY A 13 13.42 7.53 -10.13
N GLY A 14 12.26 7.15 -10.65
CA GLY A 14 11.04 6.99 -9.85
C GLY A 14 10.36 8.30 -9.47
N SER A 15 9.35 8.20 -8.61
CA SER A 15 8.60 9.30 -8.03
C SER A 15 8.55 9.15 -6.53
N GLU A 16 8.60 10.26 -5.80
CA GLU A 16 8.39 10.27 -4.35
C GLU A 16 6.96 9.84 -4.03
N VAL A 17 6.87 8.87 -3.12
CA VAL A 17 5.64 8.22 -2.68
C VAL A 17 5.68 8.12 -1.17
N GLU A 18 4.56 8.53 -0.57
CA GLU A 18 4.31 8.40 0.86
C GLU A 18 3.66 7.04 1.13
N LEU A 19 4.35 6.19 1.87
CA LEU A 19 3.87 4.92 2.39
C LEU A 19 3.47 5.08 3.86
N PRO A 20 2.61 4.19 4.39
CA PRO A 20 2.39 4.09 5.83
C PRO A 20 3.69 3.91 6.59
N GLY A 21 3.80 4.59 7.72
CA GLY A 21 4.91 4.48 8.64
C GLY A 21 5.08 3.09 9.25
N PHE A 22 6.25 2.84 9.83
CA PHE A 22 6.43 1.73 10.77
C PHE A 22 5.79 2.03 12.12
N LEU A 23 5.70 3.32 12.47
CA LEU A 23 5.06 3.84 13.67
C LEU A 23 3.83 4.67 13.26
N SER A 24 2.82 4.74 14.12
CA SER A 24 1.48 5.27 13.81
C SER A 24 1.44 6.73 13.33
N GLU A 25 2.48 7.52 13.56
CA GLU A 25 2.48 8.98 13.38
C GLU A 25 3.46 9.48 12.30
N GLU A 26 4.32 8.61 11.76
CA GLU A 26 5.42 9.04 10.89
C GLU A 26 5.36 8.36 9.52
N PRO A 27 4.97 9.06 8.45
CA PRO A 27 4.91 8.46 7.12
C PRO A 27 6.32 8.10 6.61
N LEU A 28 6.39 7.00 5.88
CA LEU A 28 7.63 6.56 5.22
C LEU A 28 7.67 7.12 3.79
N ILE A 29 8.57 8.07 3.52
CA ILE A 29 8.77 8.61 2.18
C ILE A 29 9.83 7.80 1.43
N VAL A 30 9.47 7.28 0.26
CA VAL A 30 10.37 6.53 -0.63
C VAL A 30 10.23 6.99 -2.07
N LYS A 31 11.20 6.67 -2.93
CA LYS A 31 11.06 6.76 -4.38
C LYS A 31 10.68 5.41 -4.95
N LEU A 32 9.56 5.37 -5.66
CA LEU A 32 9.10 4.18 -6.38
C LEU A 32 9.14 4.41 -7.89
N ARG A 33 9.49 3.37 -8.63
CA ARG A 33 9.22 3.26 -10.06
C ARG A 33 8.13 2.23 -10.32
N ARG A 34 7.63 2.20 -11.56
CA ARG A 34 6.61 1.25 -12.00
C ARG A 34 7.24 0.17 -12.89
N PRO A 35 7.78 -0.92 -12.30
CA PRO A 35 8.29 -2.02 -13.09
C PRO A 35 7.13 -2.70 -13.85
N SER A 36 7.44 -3.24 -15.03
CA SER A 36 6.50 -4.09 -15.76
C SER A 36 6.47 -5.48 -15.12
N LEU A 37 5.31 -5.93 -14.66
CA LEU A 37 5.13 -7.29 -14.13
C LEU A 37 5.41 -8.36 -15.20
N LEU A 38 5.08 -8.06 -16.46
CA LEU A 38 5.39 -8.94 -17.59
C LEU A 38 6.90 -9.05 -17.79
N HIS A 39 7.62 -7.94 -17.70
CA HIS A 39 9.07 -7.95 -17.80
C HIS A 39 9.73 -8.68 -16.62
N LEU A 40 9.18 -8.53 -15.41
CA LEU A 40 9.65 -9.27 -14.23
C LEU A 40 9.44 -10.78 -14.38
N ALA A 41 8.31 -11.20 -14.96
CA ALA A 41 8.08 -12.60 -15.29
C ALA A 41 9.06 -13.11 -16.36
N GLU A 42 9.27 -12.34 -17.44
CA GLU A 42 10.16 -12.70 -18.55
C GLU A 42 11.64 -12.79 -18.12
N SER A 43 12.11 -11.84 -17.30
CA SER A 43 13.50 -11.74 -16.83
C SER A 43 13.83 -12.67 -15.67
N GLY A 44 12.86 -13.43 -15.16
CA GLY A 44 13.04 -14.32 -14.01
C GLY A 44 13.03 -13.62 -12.65
N GLY A 45 12.66 -12.35 -12.59
CA GLY A 45 12.43 -11.63 -11.32
C GLY A 45 11.25 -12.19 -10.51
N ILE A 46 10.31 -12.85 -11.18
CA ILE A 46 9.30 -13.70 -10.54
C ILE A 46 9.70 -15.17 -10.75
N PRO A 47 9.93 -15.95 -9.66
CA PRO A 47 10.24 -17.37 -9.77
C PRO A 47 9.18 -18.16 -10.53
N ASN A 48 9.60 -19.12 -11.39
CA ASN A 48 8.69 -19.93 -12.21
C ASN A 48 7.50 -20.56 -11.46
N PRO A 49 7.67 -21.14 -10.25
CA PRO A 49 6.55 -21.70 -9.49
C PRO A 49 5.47 -20.66 -9.13
N LEU A 50 5.84 -19.38 -9.07
CA LEU A 50 4.96 -18.28 -8.67
C LEU A 50 4.29 -17.58 -9.86
N LEU A 51 4.61 -17.94 -11.11
CA LEU A 51 4.08 -17.25 -12.29
C LEU A 51 2.55 -17.35 -12.41
N SER A 52 1.97 -18.50 -12.04
CA SER A 52 0.52 -18.68 -12.04
C SER A 52 -0.15 -17.72 -11.05
N THR A 53 0.37 -17.66 -9.82
CA THR A 53 -0.13 -16.79 -8.75
C THR A 53 0.09 -15.31 -9.08
N ALA A 54 1.20 -14.96 -9.73
CA ALA A 54 1.45 -13.61 -10.22
C ALA A 54 0.48 -13.19 -11.33
N ALA A 55 0.15 -14.10 -12.25
CA ALA A 55 -0.84 -13.86 -13.30
C ALA A 55 -2.25 -13.67 -12.71
N GLU A 56 -2.62 -14.47 -11.70
CA GLU A 56 -3.89 -14.32 -10.99
C GLU A 56 -3.96 -12.98 -10.25
N LEU A 57 -2.90 -12.59 -9.54
CA LEU A 57 -2.81 -11.30 -8.87
C LEU A 57 -2.93 -10.14 -9.85
N PHE A 58 -2.25 -10.21 -11.00
CA PHE A 58 -2.33 -9.18 -12.03
C PHE A 58 -3.75 -9.04 -12.60
N LYS A 59 -4.45 -10.16 -12.82
CA LYS A 59 -5.77 -10.19 -13.45
C LYS A 59 -6.92 -9.85 -12.50
N ASN A 60 -6.86 -10.39 -11.28
CA ASN A 60 -7.98 -10.42 -10.35
C ASN A 60 -7.73 -9.58 -9.08
N GLY A 61 -6.52 -9.03 -8.90
CA GLY A 61 -6.13 -8.34 -7.68
C GLY A 61 -5.96 -9.30 -6.50
N THR A 62 -5.86 -8.73 -5.29
CA THR A 62 -5.53 -9.45 -4.06
C THR A 62 -6.70 -10.22 -3.44
N SER A 63 -7.94 -9.95 -3.85
CA SER A 63 -9.15 -10.53 -3.27
C SER A 63 -9.32 -12.03 -3.56
N ASN A 64 -8.85 -12.51 -4.71
CA ASN A 64 -8.99 -13.92 -5.10
C ASN A 64 -7.82 -14.80 -4.64
N ALA A 65 -6.63 -14.22 -4.50
CA ALA A 65 -5.42 -14.95 -4.15
C ALA A 65 -5.32 -15.34 -2.65
N MET A 66 -6.17 -14.77 -1.79
CA MET A 66 -6.20 -15.10 -0.34
C MET A 66 -7.12 -16.28 0.03
N LYS A 67 -7.62 -17.05 -0.95
CA LYS A 67 -8.61 -18.12 -0.71
C LYS A 67 -8.06 -19.40 -0.08
N ASN A 68 -6.74 -19.60 -0.03
CA ASN A 68 -6.09 -20.76 0.60
C ASN A 68 -4.74 -20.37 1.25
N GLY A 69 -4.29 -21.15 2.24
CA GLY A 69 -3.09 -20.83 3.04
C GLY A 69 -1.77 -20.84 2.24
N GLU A 70 -1.65 -21.72 1.23
CA GLU A 70 -0.51 -21.72 0.30
C GLU A 70 -0.48 -20.43 -0.56
N GLY A 71 -1.64 -19.91 -0.95
CA GLY A 71 -1.78 -18.67 -1.71
C GLY A 71 -1.26 -17.44 -0.95
N LEU A 72 -1.35 -17.43 0.38
CA LEU A 72 -0.82 -16.32 1.18
C LEU A 72 0.72 -16.26 1.14
N ALA A 73 1.40 -17.41 1.26
CA ALA A 73 2.86 -17.46 1.23
C ALA A 73 3.40 -17.13 -0.18
N GLU A 74 2.75 -17.61 -1.23
CA GLU A 74 3.09 -17.28 -2.60
C GLU A 74 2.84 -15.80 -2.92
N MET A 75 1.73 -15.25 -2.44
CA MET A 75 1.42 -13.83 -2.54
C MET A 75 2.52 -12.99 -1.90
N GLY A 76 2.91 -13.31 -0.66
CA GLY A 76 3.98 -12.59 0.03
C GLY A 76 5.26 -12.56 -0.80
N LYS A 77 5.68 -13.72 -1.34
CA LYS A 77 6.87 -13.80 -2.21
C LYS A 77 6.74 -12.90 -3.45
N ILE A 78 5.58 -12.88 -4.10
CA ILE A 78 5.34 -12.02 -5.26
C ILE A 78 5.39 -10.55 -4.86
N MET A 79 4.76 -10.17 -3.75
CA MET A 79 4.78 -8.79 -3.25
C MET A 79 6.23 -8.33 -2.95
N HIS A 80 7.06 -9.20 -2.38
CA HIS A 80 8.47 -8.91 -2.17
C HIS A 80 9.24 -8.78 -3.49
N CYS A 81 9.01 -9.64 -4.49
CA CYS A 81 9.60 -9.49 -5.83
C CYS A 81 9.27 -8.13 -6.45
N ILE A 82 8.00 -7.70 -6.31
CA ILE A 82 7.54 -6.41 -6.83
C ILE A 82 8.20 -5.27 -6.07
N ALA A 83 8.23 -5.32 -4.73
CA ALA A 83 8.85 -4.30 -3.90
C ALA A 83 10.34 -4.14 -4.20
N LYS A 84 11.09 -5.25 -4.31
CA LYS A 84 12.51 -5.27 -4.73
C LYS A 84 12.73 -4.58 -6.08
N SER A 85 11.81 -4.77 -7.02
CA SER A 85 11.91 -4.14 -8.33
C SER A 85 11.46 -2.66 -8.34
N ALA A 86 10.52 -2.30 -7.46
CA ALA A 86 9.86 -0.99 -7.46
C ALA A 86 10.60 0.07 -6.62
N LEU A 87 11.22 -0.31 -5.51
CA LEU A 87 11.97 0.61 -4.65
C LEU A 87 13.25 1.11 -5.34
N VAL A 88 13.38 2.42 -5.43
CA VAL A 88 14.55 3.10 -5.99
C VAL A 88 15.40 3.71 -4.89
N GLU A 89 14.77 4.34 -3.90
CA GLU A 89 15.47 5.03 -2.80
C GLU A 89 14.54 5.18 -1.57
N PRO A 90 14.90 4.66 -0.39
CA PRO A 90 15.90 3.61 -0.19
C PRO A 90 15.56 2.35 -0.99
N THR A 91 16.58 1.56 -1.33
CA THR A 91 16.41 0.26 -1.99
C THR A 91 15.81 -0.75 -1.02
N TYR A 92 15.29 -1.85 -1.55
CA TYR A 92 14.76 -2.91 -0.69
C TYR A 92 15.86 -3.52 0.20
N GLU A 93 17.06 -3.68 -0.34
CA GLU A 93 18.23 -4.20 0.37
C GLU A 93 18.65 -3.28 1.53
N GLU A 94 18.54 -1.96 1.37
CA GLU A 94 18.83 -1.00 2.45
C GLU A 94 17.86 -1.13 3.64
N PHE A 95 16.59 -1.52 3.40
CA PHE A 95 15.68 -1.88 4.49
C PHE A 95 16.14 -3.15 5.21
N GLU A 96 16.49 -4.20 4.46
CA GLU A 96 16.97 -5.47 5.02
C GLU A 96 18.26 -5.26 5.86
N GLU A 97 19.19 -4.45 5.35
CA GLU A 97 20.44 -4.09 6.04
C GLU A 97 20.20 -3.30 7.34
N ALA A 98 19.16 -2.47 7.38
CA ALA A 98 18.73 -1.76 8.58
C ALA A 98 17.97 -2.65 9.58
N GLY A 99 17.75 -3.94 9.27
CA GLY A 99 16.98 -4.87 10.09
C GLY A 99 15.47 -4.62 10.02
N LEU A 100 14.99 -3.92 9.00
CA LEU A 100 13.59 -3.61 8.77
C LEU A 100 12.99 -4.53 7.71
N ASN A 101 11.82 -5.09 8.01
CA ASN A 101 10.98 -5.75 7.03
C ASN A 101 9.80 -4.86 6.71
N LEU A 102 9.53 -4.63 5.42
CA LEU A 102 8.32 -3.94 5.01
C LEU A 102 7.10 -4.69 5.54
N THR A 103 6.16 -3.94 6.11
CA THR A 103 4.90 -4.45 6.61
C THR A 103 3.99 -4.88 5.46
N ASP A 104 3.02 -5.76 5.73
CA ASP A 104 2.02 -6.18 4.74
C ASP A 104 1.28 -4.98 4.13
N THR A 105 0.99 -3.96 4.95
CA THR A 105 0.36 -2.72 4.51
C THR A 105 1.26 -1.97 3.53
N GLN A 106 2.55 -1.80 3.83
CA GLN A 106 3.49 -1.13 2.93
C GLN A 106 3.66 -1.90 1.60
N LEU A 107 3.76 -3.23 1.66
CA LEU A 107 3.82 -4.09 0.46
C LEU A 107 2.57 -3.93 -0.42
N MET A 108 1.39 -3.87 0.19
CA MET A 108 0.13 -3.62 -0.52
C MET A 108 0.11 -2.25 -1.18
N TYR A 109 0.59 -1.21 -0.50
CA TYR A 109 0.69 0.14 -1.06
C TYR A 109 1.63 0.20 -2.27
N ILE A 110 2.79 -0.46 -2.18
CA ILE A 110 3.73 -0.55 -3.30
C ILE A 110 3.10 -1.30 -4.48
N TYR A 111 2.45 -2.44 -4.23
CA TYR A 111 1.75 -3.19 -5.27
C TYR A 111 0.70 -2.33 -5.98
N ASN A 112 -0.17 -1.64 -5.23
CA ASN A 112 -1.20 -0.76 -5.78
C ASN A 112 -0.58 0.37 -6.60
N TYR A 113 0.49 1.00 -6.12
CA TYR A 113 1.22 2.03 -6.87
C TYR A 113 1.74 1.49 -8.21
N VAL A 114 2.33 0.29 -8.23
CA VAL A 114 2.82 -0.32 -9.48
C VAL A 114 1.66 -0.55 -10.46
N GLN A 115 0.55 -1.11 -9.99
CA GLN A 115 -0.59 -1.47 -10.81
C GLN A 115 -1.29 -0.24 -11.42
N THR A 116 -1.60 0.78 -10.63
CA THR A 116 -2.46 1.91 -11.05
C THR A 116 -1.74 3.25 -11.19
N GLY A 117 -0.50 3.36 -10.71
CA GLY A 117 0.26 4.63 -10.67
C GLY A 117 -0.14 5.55 -9.53
N ILE A 118 0.33 6.81 -9.57
CA ILE A 118 0.18 7.81 -8.49
C ILE A 118 -1.28 8.06 -8.09
N ASP A 119 -2.23 7.90 -9.02
CA ASP A 119 -3.65 8.15 -8.75
C ASP A 119 -4.26 7.24 -7.68
N SER A 120 -3.73 6.02 -7.43
CA SER A 120 -4.22 5.20 -6.32
C SER A 120 -3.92 5.81 -4.96
N LEU A 121 -2.75 6.45 -4.80
CA LEU A 121 -2.37 7.08 -3.54
C LEU A 121 -3.29 8.25 -3.19
N ARG A 122 -3.84 8.95 -4.19
CA ARG A 122 -4.82 10.04 -3.99
C ARG A 122 -6.15 9.52 -3.45
N ILE A 123 -6.61 8.36 -3.93
CA ILE A 123 -7.87 7.75 -3.48
C ILE A 123 -7.74 7.27 -2.03
N PHE A 124 -6.64 6.59 -1.68
CA PHE A 124 -6.41 6.12 -0.31
C PHE A 124 -6.18 7.27 0.69
N ARG A 125 -5.54 8.38 0.28
CA ARG A 125 -5.41 9.59 1.11
C ARG A 125 -6.76 10.19 1.49
N GLN A 126 -7.74 10.10 0.58
CA GLN A 126 -9.11 10.52 0.86
C GLN A 126 -9.81 9.58 1.86
N GLU A 127 -9.55 8.28 1.79
CA GLU A 127 -10.09 7.30 2.76
C GLU A 127 -9.47 7.46 4.16
N GLN A 128 -8.15 7.68 4.27
CA GLN A 128 -7.49 7.92 5.57
C GLN A 128 -7.94 9.23 6.23
N GLY A 129 -8.04 10.33 5.46
CA GLY A 129 -8.57 11.60 5.99
C GLY A 129 -10.06 11.56 6.38
N SER A 130 -10.81 10.55 5.91
CA SER A 130 -12.21 10.34 6.28
C SER A 130 -12.37 9.49 7.54
N ALA A 131 -11.37 8.70 7.92
CA ALA A 131 -11.41 7.80 9.07
C ALA A 131 -11.17 8.52 10.42
N GLU A 132 -10.59 9.72 10.42
CA GLU A 132 -10.30 10.48 11.64
C GLU A 132 -11.53 11.18 12.27
N ASN A 133 -12.69 11.23 11.59
CA ASN A 133 -13.87 11.95 12.10
C ASN A 133 -14.89 11.10 12.89
N HIS A 134 -14.52 9.89 13.34
CA HIS A 134 -15.43 9.07 14.13
C HIS A 134 -14.83 8.62 15.45
N LYS A 135 -14.52 9.57 16.34
CA LYS A 135 -14.55 9.40 17.81
C LYS A 135 -14.34 10.73 18.54
N SER A 136 -15.43 11.35 18.98
CA SER A 136 -15.63 11.81 20.38
C SER A 136 -16.86 12.72 20.44
N GLY A 137 -18.02 12.12 20.66
CA GLY A 137 -19.21 12.82 21.14
C GLY A 137 -19.45 12.42 22.59
N GLY A 138 -18.66 12.98 23.51
CA GLY A 138 -18.93 12.86 24.94
C GLY A 138 -20.30 13.45 25.26
N ASN A 139 -21.17 12.66 25.88
CA ASN A 139 -22.41 13.18 26.45
C ASN A 139 -22.37 12.97 27.96
N ALA A 140 -21.83 13.97 28.65
CA ALA A 140 -21.98 14.14 30.08
C ALA A 140 -22.87 15.36 30.36
N ALA A 141 -23.96 15.07 31.08
CA ALA A 141 -24.70 15.94 31.97
C ALA A 141 -25.57 17.07 31.37
N GLN A 142 -26.88 16.80 31.28
CA GLN A 142 -27.91 17.71 31.79
C GLN A 142 -29.01 16.93 32.54
N LYS A 143 -29.01 17.03 33.86
CA LYS A 143 -30.19 17.07 34.74
C LYS A 143 -29.97 18.32 35.62
N PRO A 144 -31.01 19.03 36.12
CA PRO A 144 -32.28 18.48 36.60
C PRO A 144 -33.53 19.28 36.20
N GLU A 145 -34.72 18.69 36.37
CA GLU A 145 -35.85 19.38 37.01
C GLU A 145 -36.91 18.34 37.39
N SER A 146 -37.23 18.31 38.69
CA SER A 146 -38.30 17.52 39.28
C SER A 146 -39.56 18.37 39.30
N ASN A 147 -40.69 17.84 38.83
CA ASN A 147 -41.98 18.27 39.35
C ASN A 147 -42.75 17.05 39.83
N HIS A 148 -42.77 16.89 41.15
CA HIS A 148 -43.86 16.23 41.84
C HIS A 148 -45.07 17.15 41.72
N GLU A 149 -46.18 16.64 41.17
CA GLU A 149 -47.49 17.04 41.65
C GLU A 149 -48.44 15.84 41.53
N ASP A 150 -48.71 15.29 42.70
CA ASP A 150 -49.70 14.29 43.04
C ASP A 150 -50.94 15.08 43.49
N GLN A 151 -52.11 14.91 42.84
CA GLN A 151 -53.42 14.91 43.50
C GLN A 151 -54.64 14.85 42.54
N ARG A 152 -55.49 13.86 42.87
CA ARG A 152 -56.95 13.72 42.67
C ARG A 152 -57.48 13.00 41.44
#